data_AF-A0A8X6FJ81-F1
#
_entry.id   AF-A0A8X6FJ81-F1
#
_cell.length_a   1.000
_cell.length_b   1.000
_cell.length_c   1.000
_cell.angle_alpha   90.00
_cell.angle_beta   90.00
_cell.angle_gamma   90.00
#
_symmetry.space_group_name_H-M   'P 1'
#
loop_
_entity.id
_entity.type
_entity.pdbx_description
1 polymer ?
#
loop_
_entity_poly.entity_id
_entity_poly.type
_entity_poly.pdbx_seq_one_letter_code
_entity_poly.pdbx_strand_id
1 'polypeptide(L)'
;MQNIFASKKKDFSMGPRNGRKEVRILLLGEPGVGKTSLILSLVSEEFPEEVPPRAEEITIPADVTPEKVPTNIVDYSSQEQGEESLIVEIHKANVICIVYAVDDDDTIDKITTYWLPFIQEQLGENHLVPIVLVGNKVDLVEYSSLEIILPIMNQYAEIESCVECSAKTLKNISELFYYAQKAVLHPTTPLYVTETRDLTEKCKKALTRIFKICDYDNDAILNDYELNQFQRRCFNTPLQPHALEDVKNLVRKNVEDGIRDDGLTVKGFLFLHILFIQRGRHETTWTVLRKFGYDDSMQLSKEYCCPRLVVPPGCTTELSHQGYHFLTTLFEKYDKDKDGCLSPAEVADLFSTCPVIAWGPEVVNVVPTNENGWITLQGYLAQWTLIAALDVCRLMEFLAYLGYISSSDENQLSAIIVTREKKLDLQKRQTSRNVFHCQVIGPQGAGKSTFMQGFIGKTLQAQASINKAQLTPYTIILFKFMAKKNIYCFMRLTCMV
;
A
#
# COMPACT_ATOMS: atom_id res chain seq x y z
N MET A 1 11.70 -11.94 22.14
CA MET A 1 10.55 -11.45 21.35
C MET A 1 10.57 -9.95 20.99
N GLN A 2 11.38 -9.09 21.63
CA GLN A 2 11.57 -7.68 21.20
C GLN A 2 12.28 -7.54 19.82
N ASN A 3 13.04 -8.54 19.36
CA ASN A 3 14.01 -8.40 18.27
C ASN A 3 13.68 -9.15 16.95
N ILE A 4 12.47 -9.72 16.81
CA ILE A 4 12.23 -10.71 15.74
C ILE A 4 11.69 -10.07 14.43
N PHE A 5 10.99 -8.93 14.55
CA PHE A 5 10.56 -8.09 13.40
C PHE A 5 10.84 -6.59 13.60
N ALA A 6 11.33 -6.20 14.78
CA ALA A 6 11.75 -4.84 15.07
C ALA A 6 13.25 -4.89 15.34
N SER A 7 14.05 -4.38 14.39
CA SER A 7 15.42 -3.98 14.71
C SER A 7 15.36 -2.94 15.84
N LYS A 8 16.33 -3.01 16.75
CA LYS A 8 16.60 -1.99 17.78
C LYS A 8 16.39 -0.59 17.19
N LYS A 9 15.68 0.27 17.93
CA LYS A 9 15.54 1.73 17.70
C LYS A 9 16.80 2.28 17.04
N LYS A 10 16.73 2.48 15.72
CA LYS A 10 17.66 3.28 14.93
C LYS A 10 16.81 3.92 13.85
N ASP A 11 16.94 5.24 13.76
CA ASP A 11 16.09 6.13 12.99
C ASP A 11 15.77 5.58 11.60
N PHE A 12 14.49 5.28 11.40
CA PHE A 12 13.97 4.85 10.11
C PHE A 12 14.00 6.05 9.16
N SER A 13 15.05 6.17 8.35
CA SER A 13 15.02 7.04 7.17
C SER A 13 14.17 6.36 6.09
N MET A 14 12.87 6.61 6.10
CA MET A 14 12.02 6.34 4.94
C MET A 14 12.50 7.21 3.76
N GLY A 15 12.60 6.60 2.57
CA GLY A 15 12.82 7.30 1.31
C GLY A 15 11.69 8.32 0.99
N PRO A 16 11.85 9.12 -0.07
CA PRO A 16 11.04 10.31 -0.28
C PRO A 16 9.55 9.95 -0.34
N ARG A 17 8.81 10.47 0.64
CA ARG A 17 7.42 10.12 0.93
C ARG A 17 6.48 10.87 -0.01
N ASN A 18 5.46 10.18 -0.51
CA ASN A 18 4.32 10.81 -1.14
C ASN A 18 3.55 11.63 -0.08
N GLY A 19 3.64 12.96 -0.19
CA GLY A 19 2.51 13.87 0.02
C GLY A 19 1.78 13.91 1.37
N ARG A 20 2.31 13.41 2.49
CA ARG A 20 1.70 13.68 3.80
C ARG A 20 2.12 15.03 4.35
N LYS A 21 1.16 15.94 4.15
CA LYS A 21 0.88 17.17 4.90
C LYS A 21 1.12 16.92 6.39
N GLU A 22 1.89 17.82 7.00
CA GLU A 22 1.90 18.22 8.41
C GLU A 22 0.80 17.59 9.30
N VAL A 23 1.17 17.13 10.50
CA VAL A 23 0.23 16.60 11.50
C VAL A 23 -0.17 17.70 12.47
N ARG A 24 -1.46 18.05 12.55
CA ARG A 24 -2.01 19.01 13.53
C ARG A 24 -2.59 18.27 14.75
N ILE A 25 -1.98 18.47 15.91
CA ILE A 25 -2.40 17.97 17.22
C ILE A 25 -3.16 19.08 17.95
N LEU A 26 -4.41 18.83 18.33
CA LEU A 26 -5.22 19.75 19.11
C LEU A 26 -5.33 19.28 20.57
N LEU A 27 -5.00 20.14 21.54
CA LEU A 27 -5.20 19.85 22.96
C LEU A 27 -6.52 20.46 23.45
N LEU A 28 -7.39 19.61 23.98
CA LEU A 28 -8.69 19.95 24.58
C LEU A 28 -8.74 19.49 26.05
N GLY A 29 -9.71 19.98 26.81
CA GLY A 29 -9.89 19.64 28.23
C GLY A 29 -10.23 20.84 29.10
N GLU A 30 -10.60 20.59 30.35
CA GLU A 30 -11.04 21.64 31.28
C GLU A 30 -9.94 22.69 31.56
N PRO A 31 -10.30 23.90 32.01
CA PRO A 31 -9.34 24.88 32.50
C PRO A 31 -8.51 24.30 33.67
N GLY A 32 -7.19 24.54 33.68
CA GLY A 32 -6.32 24.12 34.79
C GLY A 32 -5.82 22.66 34.76
N VAL A 33 -6.21 21.85 33.76
CA VAL A 33 -5.69 20.47 33.58
C VAL A 33 -4.23 20.44 33.09
N GLY A 34 -3.69 21.57 32.63
CA GLY A 34 -2.27 21.72 32.27
C GLY A 34 -1.92 21.57 30.78
N LYS A 35 -2.87 21.83 29.87
CA LYS A 35 -2.65 21.82 28.40
C LYS A 35 -1.47 22.68 27.97
N THR A 36 -1.50 23.97 28.32
CA THR A 36 -0.44 24.94 28.02
C THR A 36 0.89 24.53 28.65
N SER A 37 0.87 24.01 29.88
CA SER A 37 2.08 23.53 30.56
C SER A 37 2.72 22.33 29.83
N LEU A 38 1.94 21.39 29.30
CA LEU A 38 2.46 20.27 28.52
C LEU A 38 3.19 20.76 27.26
N ILE A 39 2.63 21.76 26.58
CA ILE A 39 3.19 22.34 25.35
C ILE A 39 4.48 23.09 25.65
N LEU A 40 4.46 23.99 26.64
CA LEU A 40 5.64 24.76 27.00
C LEU A 40 6.77 23.85 27.49
N SER A 41 6.45 22.87 28.36
CA SER A 41 7.43 21.93 28.89
C SER A 41 8.09 21.06 27.81
N LEU A 42 7.38 20.77 26.70
CA LEU A 42 7.96 20.07 25.55
C LEU A 42 9.04 20.93 24.87
N VAL A 43 8.83 22.23 24.78
CA VAL A 43 9.70 23.14 24.02
C VAL A 43 10.85 23.69 24.86
N SER A 44 10.60 24.03 26.12
CA SER A 44 11.62 24.55 27.04
C SER A 44 12.42 23.46 27.74
N GLU A 45 11.97 22.20 27.70
CA GLU A 45 12.51 21.10 28.52
C GLU A 45 12.54 21.40 30.03
N GLU A 46 11.70 22.34 30.47
CA GLU A 46 11.58 22.79 31.87
C GLU A 46 10.14 23.20 32.16
N PHE A 47 9.69 23.04 33.41
CA PHE A 47 8.33 23.44 33.79
C PHE A 47 8.24 24.99 33.90
N PRO A 48 7.29 25.63 33.23
CA PRO A 48 7.15 27.09 33.25
C PRO A 48 6.73 27.62 34.64
N GLU A 49 7.41 28.64 35.15
CA GLU A 49 7.04 29.33 36.40
C GLU A 49 5.72 30.10 36.25
N GLU A 50 5.54 30.77 35.11
CA GLU A 50 4.31 31.47 34.74
C GLU A 50 3.70 30.85 33.49
N VAL A 51 2.44 30.41 33.59
CA VAL A 51 1.72 29.76 32.50
C VAL A 51 0.71 30.77 31.91
N PRO A 52 0.85 31.19 30.64
CA PRO A 52 -0.13 32.04 30.00
C PRO A 52 -1.47 31.29 29.81
N PRO A 53 -2.59 32.00 29.56
CA PRO A 53 -3.89 31.37 29.33
C PRO A 53 -3.93 30.43 28.12
N ARG A 54 -3.03 30.63 27.14
CA ARG A 54 -2.91 29.84 25.90
C ARG A 54 -1.48 29.90 25.37
N ALA A 55 -0.97 28.79 24.84
CA ALA A 55 0.27 28.78 24.06
C ALA A 55 0.04 29.26 22.62
N GLU A 56 1.06 29.89 22.02
CA GLU A 56 1.07 30.11 20.57
C GLU A 56 1.14 28.77 19.82
N GLU A 57 0.67 28.72 18.57
CA GLU A 57 0.74 27.50 17.75
C GLU A 57 2.22 27.16 17.49
N ILE A 58 2.62 25.95 17.88
CA ILE A 58 4.02 25.50 17.79
C ILE A 58 4.15 24.51 16.64
N THR A 59 5.14 24.72 15.77
CA THR A 59 5.51 23.75 14.73
C THR A 59 6.82 23.07 15.09
N ILE A 60 6.76 21.76 15.30
CA ILE A 60 7.92 20.89 15.43
C ILE A 60 8.40 20.50 14.02
N PRO A 61 9.64 20.86 13.62
CA PRO A 61 10.17 20.51 12.30
C PRO A 61 10.27 19.00 12.08
N ALA A 62 10.16 18.57 10.81
CA ALA A 62 10.28 17.15 10.45
C ALA A 62 11.58 16.53 10.97
N ASP A 63 12.70 17.24 10.89
CA ASP A 63 14.04 16.73 11.22
C ASP A 63 14.22 16.33 12.68
N VAL A 64 13.38 16.84 13.58
CA VAL A 64 13.42 16.51 15.02
C VAL A 64 12.34 15.49 15.42
N THR A 65 11.39 15.18 14.54
CA THR A 65 10.37 14.16 14.81
C THR A 65 10.87 12.76 14.43
N PRO A 66 10.58 11.72 15.23
CA PRO A 66 10.95 10.33 14.90
C PRO A 66 10.40 9.89 13.54
N GLU A 67 9.19 10.36 13.22
CA GLU A 67 8.52 10.03 11.98
C GLU A 67 8.88 10.96 10.82
N LYS A 68 9.77 11.94 10.95
CA LYS A 68 10.14 12.88 9.87
C LYS A 68 8.95 13.58 9.21
N VAL A 69 7.96 14.00 10.02
CA VAL A 69 6.78 14.74 9.58
C VAL A 69 6.62 15.99 10.43
N PRO A 70 6.47 17.19 9.84
CA PRO A 70 6.20 18.41 10.61
C PRO A 70 4.95 18.24 11.47
N THR A 71 5.00 18.68 12.72
CA THR A 71 3.89 18.52 13.67
C THR A 71 3.51 19.85 14.29
N ASN A 72 2.26 20.27 14.09
CA ASN A 72 1.72 21.48 14.70
C ASN A 72 0.97 21.12 15.95
N ILE A 73 1.23 21.84 17.03
CA ILE A 73 0.58 21.66 18.32
C ILE A 73 -0.25 22.92 18.60
N VAL A 74 -1.54 22.71 18.82
CA VAL A 74 -2.53 23.75 19.01
C VAL A 74 -3.11 23.64 20.41
N ASP A 75 -3.01 24.73 21.17
CA ASP A 75 -3.63 24.89 22.49
C ASP A 75 -4.99 25.58 22.34
N TYR A 76 -6.06 24.91 22.79
CA TYR A 76 -7.36 25.54 22.92
C TYR A 76 -7.57 26.06 24.34
N SER A 77 -7.95 27.33 24.46
CA SER A 77 -8.29 27.95 25.75
C SER A 77 -9.66 28.61 25.70
N SER A 78 -10.59 28.13 26.52
CA SER A 78 -11.93 28.72 26.67
C SER A 78 -11.93 30.13 27.28
N GLN A 79 -10.81 30.59 27.83
CA GLN A 79 -10.66 31.97 28.32
C GLN A 79 -10.46 32.97 27.18
N GLU A 80 -9.81 32.55 26.09
CA GLU A 80 -9.48 33.41 24.93
C GLU A 80 -10.34 33.11 23.70
N GLN A 81 -10.83 31.87 23.57
CA GLN A 81 -11.50 31.37 22.37
C GLN A 81 -12.92 30.89 22.67
N GLY A 82 -13.88 31.40 21.91
CA GLY A 82 -15.26 30.95 21.95
C GLY A 82 -15.47 29.59 21.26
N GLU A 83 -16.70 29.10 21.34
CA GLU A 83 -17.11 27.81 20.78
C GLU A 83 -16.95 27.72 19.25
N GLU A 84 -17.24 28.80 18.51
CA GLU A 84 -17.01 28.84 17.06
C GLU A 84 -15.56 28.56 16.68
N SER A 85 -14.60 29.09 17.46
CA SER A 85 -13.18 28.81 17.25
C SER A 85 -12.83 27.36 17.58
N LEU A 86 -13.44 26.79 18.64
CA LEU A 86 -13.25 25.39 18.99
C LEU A 86 -13.69 24.46 17.85
N ILE A 87 -14.87 24.70 17.28
CA ILE A 87 -15.41 23.92 16.16
C ILE A 87 -14.46 23.99 14.96
N VAL A 88 -13.95 25.18 14.63
CA VAL A 88 -12.97 25.35 13.55
C VAL A 88 -11.69 24.56 13.79
N GLU A 89 -11.18 24.56 15.03
CA GLU A 89 -9.96 23.82 15.37
C GLU A 89 -10.18 22.30 15.36
N ILE A 90 -11.34 21.82 15.82
CA ILE A 90 -11.73 20.40 15.72
C ILE A 90 -11.74 19.92 14.27
N HIS A 91 -12.31 20.70 13.34
CA HIS A 91 -12.36 20.34 11.92
C HIS A 91 -10.99 20.35 11.22
N LYS A 92 -10.02 21.10 11.76
CA LYS A 92 -8.64 21.14 11.25
C LYS A 92 -7.75 20.06 11.87
N ALA A 93 -8.11 19.53 13.03
CA ALA A 93 -7.28 18.59 13.77
C ALA A 93 -7.08 17.29 13.00
N ASN A 94 -5.86 16.75 13.03
CA ASN A 94 -5.60 15.39 12.58
C ASN A 94 -5.67 14.40 13.73
N VAL A 95 -5.42 14.85 14.96
CA VAL A 95 -5.60 14.10 16.21
C VAL A 95 -6.00 15.06 17.31
N ILE A 96 -6.88 14.59 18.20
CA ILE A 96 -7.35 15.37 19.35
C ILE A 96 -6.84 14.70 20.62
N CYS A 97 -6.12 15.47 21.44
CA CYS A 97 -5.67 15.07 22.76
C CYS A 97 -6.61 15.65 23.81
N ILE A 98 -7.42 14.82 24.48
CA ILE A 98 -8.25 15.26 25.60
C ILE A 98 -7.43 15.12 26.88
N VAL A 99 -7.11 16.25 27.49
CA VAL A 99 -6.31 16.34 28.71
C VAL A 99 -7.23 16.44 29.91
N TYR A 100 -7.01 15.56 30.88
CA TYR A 100 -7.66 15.56 32.18
C TYR A 100 -6.61 15.56 33.29
N ALA A 101 -7.00 15.98 34.49
CA ALA A 101 -6.13 15.97 35.66
C ALA A 101 -6.40 14.68 36.46
N VAL A 102 -5.36 13.89 36.74
CA VAL A 102 -5.54 12.59 37.43
C VAL A 102 -5.92 12.74 38.90
N ASP A 103 -5.74 13.92 39.47
CA ASP A 103 -6.12 14.32 40.82
C ASP A 103 -7.54 14.90 40.93
N ASP A 104 -8.27 15.02 39.81
CA ASP A 104 -9.59 15.67 39.76
C ASP A 104 -10.60 14.85 38.94
N ASP A 105 -11.46 14.11 39.66
CA ASP A 105 -12.49 13.22 39.10
C ASP A 105 -13.50 13.98 38.22
N ASP A 106 -13.79 15.26 38.51
CA ASP A 106 -14.74 16.05 37.70
C ASP A 106 -14.21 16.21 36.27
N THR A 107 -12.89 16.32 36.10
CA THR A 107 -12.27 16.45 34.77
C THR A 107 -12.30 15.14 33.98
N ILE A 108 -12.33 14.00 34.68
CA ILE A 108 -12.47 12.67 34.08
C ILE A 108 -13.91 12.47 33.60
N ASP A 109 -14.90 12.82 34.42
CA ASP A 109 -16.33 12.74 34.08
C ASP A 109 -16.68 13.60 32.85
N LYS A 110 -16.00 14.73 32.67
CA LYS A 110 -16.15 15.62 31.49
C LYS A 110 -15.78 14.95 30.18
N ILE A 111 -14.92 13.93 30.19
CA ILE A 111 -14.52 13.20 28.98
C ILE A 111 -15.76 12.59 28.31
N THR A 112 -16.56 11.84 29.07
CA THR A 112 -17.75 11.14 28.55
C THR A 112 -19.01 12.00 28.52
N THR A 113 -19.11 13.00 29.42
CA THR A 113 -20.32 13.84 29.52
C THR A 113 -20.32 15.04 28.57
N TYR A 114 -19.15 15.50 28.11
CA TYR A 114 -19.05 16.68 27.26
C TYR A 114 -18.09 16.50 26.07
N TRP A 115 -16.80 16.23 26.31
CA TRP A 115 -15.78 16.31 25.25
C TRP A 115 -15.99 15.29 24.13
N LEU A 116 -16.20 14.02 24.45
CA LEU A 116 -16.47 12.99 23.44
C LEU A 116 -17.79 13.23 22.68
N PRO A 117 -18.95 13.44 23.36
CA PRO A 117 -20.20 13.76 22.66
C PRO A 117 -20.10 14.99 21.76
N PHE A 118 -19.42 16.05 22.22
CA PHE A 118 -19.26 17.27 21.44
C PHE A 118 -18.42 17.04 20.18
N ILE A 119 -17.31 16.31 20.27
CA ILE A 119 -16.48 15.97 19.11
C ILE A 119 -17.29 15.13 18.10
N GLN A 120 -18.05 14.14 18.58
CA GLN A 120 -18.92 13.31 17.75
C GLN A 120 -20.03 14.12 17.06
N GLU A 121 -20.60 15.12 17.75
CA GLU A 121 -21.59 16.04 17.15
C GLU A 121 -20.97 16.86 16.00
N GLN A 122 -19.73 17.34 16.16
CA GLN A 122 -19.08 18.18 15.16
C GLN A 122 -18.53 17.38 13.97
N LEU A 123 -17.93 16.21 14.20
CA LEU A 123 -17.27 15.40 13.15
C LEU A 123 -18.15 14.27 12.60
N GLY A 124 -19.26 13.96 13.27
CA GLY A 124 -20.13 12.81 13.02
C GLY A 124 -19.67 11.55 13.76
N GLU A 125 -20.63 10.69 14.14
CA GLU A 125 -20.39 9.48 14.96
C GLU A 125 -19.35 8.49 14.39
N ASN A 126 -19.12 8.51 13.07
CA ASN A 126 -18.19 7.59 12.40
C ASN A 126 -16.94 8.31 11.86
N HIS A 127 -16.53 9.43 12.50
CA HIS A 127 -15.33 10.14 12.10
C HIS A 127 -14.06 9.29 12.28
N LEU A 128 -13.02 9.60 11.50
CA LEU A 128 -11.74 8.88 11.54
C LEU A 128 -10.64 9.65 12.27
N VAL A 129 -10.96 10.79 12.90
CA VAL A 129 -9.99 11.56 13.70
C VAL A 129 -9.71 10.80 15.00
N PRO A 130 -8.47 10.33 15.23
CA PRO A 130 -8.13 9.61 16.46
C PRO A 130 -8.15 10.53 17.68
N ILE A 131 -8.50 9.96 18.82
CA ILE A 131 -8.48 10.61 20.13
C ILE A 131 -7.43 9.95 21.02
N VAL A 132 -6.63 10.78 21.69
CA VAL A 132 -5.67 10.36 22.71
C VAL A 132 -6.08 10.96 24.05
N LEU A 133 -6.29 10.12 25.06
CA LEU A 133 -6.56 10.59 26.42
C LEU A 133 -5.25 10.88 27.14
N VAL A 134 -5.16 12.03 27.79
CA VAL A 134 -3.94 12.49 28.46
C VAL A 134 -4.22 12.73 29.93
N GLY A 135 -3.78 11.80 30.78
CA GLY A 135 -3.87 11.97 32.23
C GLY A 135 -2.68 12.78 32.73
N ASN A 136 -2.84 14.08 32.94
CA ASN A 136 -1.77 14.96 33.41
C ASN A 136 -1.75 15.05 34.94
N LYS A 137 -0.64 15.57 35.50
CA LYS A 137 -0.39 15.76 36.95
C LYS A 137 -0.20 14.46 37.74
N VAL A 138 0.36 13.42 37.10
CA VAL A 138 0.66 12.15 37.78
C VAL A 138 1.69 12.27 38.91
N ASP A 139 2.32 13.43 39.08
CA ASP A 139 3.15 13.75 40.24
C ASP A 139 2.34 14.00 41.52
N LEU A 140 1.02 14.18 41.43
CA LEU A 140 0.13 14.44 42.57
C LEU A 140 -0.52 13.18 43.15
N VAL A 141 -0.44 12.05 42.44
CA VAL A 141 -1.10 10.79 42.83
C VAL A 141 -0.11 9.62 42.80
N GLU A 142 -0.33 8.63 43.65
CA GLU A 142 0.48 7.39 43.68
C GLU A 142 -0.17 6.22 42.93
N TYR A 143 -1.41 6.38 42.45
CA TYR A 143 -2.15 5.39 41.69
C TYR A 143 -2.20 5.74 40.20
N SER A 144 -2.56 4.75 39.37
CA SER A 144 -2.80 4.96 37.94
C SER A 144 -4.30 5.18 37.69
N SER A 145 -4.65 6.18 36.87
CA SER A 145 -6.03 6.44 36.46
C SER A 145 -6.51 5.44 35.40
N LEU A 146 -5.64 4.56 34.89
CA LEU A 146 -5.96 3.60 33.83
C LEU A 146 -7.14 2.69 34.15
N GLU A 147 -7.35 2.29 35.41
CA GLU A 147 -8.50 1.45 35.79
C GLU A 147 -9.85 2.12 35.50
N ILE A 148 -9.92 3.45 35.65
CA ILE A 148 -11.11 4.27 35.37
C ILE A 148 -11.26 4.51 33.86
N ILE A 149 -10.14 4.69 33.16
CA ILE A 149 -10.12 5.03 31.73
C ILE A 149 -10.37 3.82 30.83
N LEU A 150 -9.93 2.62 31.20
CA LEU A 150 -10.07 1.41 30.39
C LEU A 150 -11.53 1.12 29.95
N PRO A 151 -12.55 1.22 30.83
CA PRO A 151 -13.95 1.14 30.43
C PRO A 151 -14.35 2.15 29.34
N ILE A 152 -13.89 3.41 29.48
CA ILE A 152 -14.18 4.48 28.52
C ILE A 152 -13.57 4.15 27.16
N MET A 153 -12.30 3.71 27.14
CA MET A 153 -11.62 3.30 25.90
C MET A 153 -12.31 2.12 25.20
N ASN A 154 -12.90 1.19 25.96
CA ASN A 154 -13.66 0.07 25.38
C ASN A 154 -15.03 0.50 24.83
N GLN A 155 -15.59 1.60 25.34
CA GLN A 155 -16.88 2.13 24.90
C GLN A 155 -16.75 3.01 23.66
N TYR A 156 -15.65 3.75 23.52
CA TYR A 156 -15.42 4.71 22.44
C TYR A 156 -14.26 4.26 21.55
N ALA A 157 -14.57 3.74 20.36
CA ALA A 157 -13.61 3.14 19.44
C ALA A 157 -12.65 4.17 18.80
N GLU A 158 -13.00 5.46 18.82
CA GLU A 158 -12.15 6.56 18.37
C GLU A 158 -10.99 6.86 19.34
N ILE A 159 -11.04 6.35 20.57
CA ILE A 159 -9.96 6.49 21.54
C ILE A 159 -8.90 5.43 21.29
N GLU A 160 -7.76 5.84 20.74
CA GLU A 160 -6.71 4.92 20.33
C GLU A 160 -5.75 4.59 21.49
N SER A 161 -5.46 5.57 22.35
CA SER A 161 -4.52 5.39 23.44
C SER A 161 -4.77 6.33 24.61
N CYS A 162 -4.23 5.96 25.77
CA CYS A 162 -4.14 6.84 26.93
C CYS A 162 -2.68 6.96 27.36
N VAL A 163 -2.24 8.19 27.65
CA VAL A 163 -0.88 8.50 28.12
C VAL A 163 -0.95 9.28 29.43
N GLU A 164 -0.39 8.69 30.48
CA GLU A 164 -0.22 9.33 31.79
C GLU A 164 1.06 10.17 31.80
N CYS A 165 0.95 11.47 32.05
CA CYS A 165 2.01 12.47 31.93
C CYS A 165 2.11 13.37 33.17
N SER A 166 3.26 14.03 33.36
CA SER A 166 3.40 15.13 34.30
C SER A 166 4.22 16.24 33.65
N ALA A 167 3.57 17.36 33.35
CA ALA A 167 4.25 18.57 32.88
C ALA A 167 5.32 19.04 33.87
N LYS A 168 5.06 18.91 35.18
CA LYS A 168 5.97 19.37 36.24
C LYS A 168 7.27 18.57 36.32
N THR A 169 7.19 17.27 36.12
CA THR A 169 8.35 16.36 36.20
C THR A 169 8.89 15.94 34.84
N LEU A 170 8.33 16.49 33.75
CA LEU A 170 8.63 16.15 32.36
C LEU A 170 8.39 14.67 32.01
N LYS A 171 7.59 13.97 32.81
CA LYS A 171 7.30 12.54 32.61
C LYS A 171 6.35 12.36 31.43
N ASN A 172 6.75 11.50 30.49
CA ASN A 172 5.97 11.06 29.31
C ASN A 172 5.52 12.17 28.34
N ILE A 173 6.12 13.36 28.40
CA ILE A 173 5.75 14.49 27.53
C ILE A 173 6.09 14.17 26.07
N SER A 174 7.29 13.67 25.80
CA SER A 174 7.68 13.28 24.44
C SER A 174 6.83 12.11 23.92
N GLU A 175 6.53 11.15 24.79
CA GLU A 175 5.69 9.99 24.49
C GLU A 175 4.28 10.40 24.10
N LEU A 176 3.67 11.38 24.76
CA LEU A 176 2.35 11.91 24.40
C LEU A 176 2.30 12.36 22.94
N PHE A 177 3.19 13.27 22.54
CA PHE A 177 3.19 13.81 21.18
C PHE A 177 3.62 12.77 20.15
N TYR A 178 4.51 11.84 20.53
CA TYR A 178 4.85 10.70 19.71
C TYR A 178 3.64 9.78 19.44
N TYR A 179 2.88 9.40 20.47
CA TYR A 179 1.69 8.55 20.30
C TYR A 179 0.57 9.26 19.55
N ALA A 180 0.36 10.56 19.79
CA ALA A 180 -0.58 11.37 19.01
C ALA A 180 -0.21 11.44 17.52
N GLN A 181 1.07 11.66 17.20
CA GLN A 181 1.56 11.62 15.83
C GLN A 181 1.38 10.22 15.21
N LYS A 182 1.71 9.17 15.97
CA LYS A 182 1.61 7.78 15.54
C LYS A 182 0.17 7.36 15.24
N ALA A 183 -0.80 7.80 16.03
CA ALA A 183 -2.23 7.55 15.82
C ALA A 183 -2.71 8.00 14.42
N VAL A 184 -2.25 9.18 14.00
CA VAL A 184 -2.52 9.71 12.65
C VAL A 184 -1.76 8.95 11.58
N LEU A 185 -0.48 8.66 11.83
CA LEU A 185 0.39 8.08 10.82
C LEU A 185 0.21 6.59 10.65
N HIS A 186 -0.39 5.88 11.60
CA HIS A 186 -0.52 4.42 11.60
C HIS A 186 -1.86 3.97 12.18
N PRO A 187 -3.00 4.45 11.64
CA PRO A 187 -4.30 4.25 12.26
C PRO A 187 -4.65 2.77 12.38
N THR A 188 -5.20 2.38 13.54
CA THR A 188 -5.54 0.98 13.81
C THR A 188 -6.86 0.55 13.14
N THR A 189 -7.83 1.46 13.02
CA THR A 189 -9.19 1.20 12.51
C THR A 189 -9.26 0.52 11.13
N PRO A 190 -8.44 0.92 10.13
CA PRO A 190 -8.44 0.25 8.83
C PRO A 190 -7.91 -1.20 8.88
N LEU A 191 -7.11 -1.53 9.90
CA LEU A 191 -6.42 -2.81 10.01
C LEU A 191 -7.22 -3.86 10.76
N TYR A 192 -7.88 -3.47 11.86
CA TYR A 192 -8.33 -4.39 12.89
C TYR A 192 -9.69 -4.02 13.46
N VAL A 193 -10.49 -5.04 13.77
CA VAL A 193 -11.83 -4.93 14.34
C VAL A 193 -11.77 -5.46 15.77
N THR A 194 -11.87 -4.56 16.75
CA THR A 194 -11.68 -4.86 18.17
C THR A 194 -12.71 -5.88 18.69
N GLU A 195 -13.94 -5.80 18.21
CA GLU A 195 -15.06 -6.66 18.66
C GLU A 195 -14.85 -8.12 18.25
N THR A 196 -14.39 -8.35 17.03
CA THR A 196 -14.14 -9.70 16.50
C THR A 196 -12.72 -10.20 16.79
N ARG A 197 -11.85 -9.31 17.28
CA ARG A 197 -10.42 -9.54 17.49
C ARG A 197 -9.69 -10.05 16.25
N ASP A 198 -10.10 -9.56 15.09
CA ASP A 198 -9.62 -10.02 13.78
C ASP A 198 -9.31 -8.82 12.86
N LEU A 199 -8.58 -9.08 11.78
CA LEU A 199 -8.29 -8.09 10.75
C LEU A 199 -9.56 -7.71 9.98
N THR A 200 -9.63 -6.47 9.49
CA THR A 200 -10.68 -6.11 8.53
C THR A 200 -10.56 -6.94 7.25
N GLU A 201 -11.68 -7.19 6.57
CA GLU A 201 -11.67 -7.93 5.29
C GLU A 201 -10.80 -7.26 4.21
N LYS A 202 -10.74 -5.92 4.22
CA LYS A 202 -9.85 -5.16 3.33
C LYS A 202 -8.38 -5.44 3.66
N CYS A 203 -8.01 -5.42 4.94
CA CYS A 203 -6.66 -5.73 5.40
C CYS A 203 -6.28 -7.19 5.09
N LYS A 204 -7.16 -8.16 5.34
CA LYS A 204 -6.95 -9.57 4.96
C LYS A 204 -6.71 -9.73 3.47
N LYS A 205 -7.53 -9.08 2.62
CA LYS A 205 -7.35 -9.12 1.16
C LYS A 205 -6.02 -8.52 0.73
N ALA A 206 -5.62 -7.39 1.33
CA ALA A 206 -4.33 -6.76 1.05
C ALA A 206 -3.14 -7.65 1.45
N LEU A 207 -3.14 -8.18 2.68
CA LEU A 207 -2.10 -9.07 3.17
C LEU A 207 -2.05 -10.40 2.42
N THR A 208 -3.19 -10.95 2.01
CA THR A 208 -3.26 -12.15 1.16
C THR A 208 -2.64 -11.91 -0.21
N ARG A 209 -2.87 -10.73 -0.81
CA ARG A 209 -2.18 -10.36 -2.05
C ARG A 209 -0.67 -10.25 -1.84
N ILE A 210 -0.23 -9.62 -0.74
CA ILE A 210 1.20 -9.51 -0.40
C ILE A 210 1.83 -10.90 -0.25
N PHE A 211 1.16 -11.80 0.46
CA PHE A 211 1.57 -13.20 0.58
C PHE A 211 1.78 -13.85 -0.79
N LYS A 212 0.78 -13.76 -1.68
CA LYS A 212 0.88 -14.31 -3.05
C LYS A 212 1.99 -13.70 -3.90
N ILE A 213 2.38 -12.46 -3.64
CA ILE A 213 3.50 -11.80 -4.34
C ILE A 213 4.85 -12.30 -3.80
N CYS A 214 4.91 -12.62 -2.51
CA CYS A 214 6.13 -13.08 -1.83
C CYS A 214 6.39 -14.59 -1.96
N ASP A 215 5.34 -15.36 -2.17
CA ASP A 215 5.40 -16.77 -2.57
C ASP A 215 5.94 -16.81 -4.00
N TYR A 216 7.21 -17.15 -4.20
CA TYR A 216 7.90 -17.05 -5.49
C TYR A 216 7.77 -18.29 -6.34
N ASP A 217 7.61 -19.46 -5.71
CA ASP A 217 7.43 -20.74 -6.40
C ASP A 217 5.96 -21.21 -6.49
N ASN A 218 5.02 -20.45 -5.92
CA ASN A 218 3.57 -20.68 -5.96
C ASN A 218 3.14 -21.98 -5.27
N ASP A 219 3.87 -22.40 -4.24
CA ASP A 219 3.58 -23.61 -3.46
C ASP A 219 2.59 -23.34 -2.30
N ALA A 220 2.11 -22.08 -2.19
CA ALA A 220 1.19 -21.59 -1.18
C ALA A 220 1.74 -21.58 0.27
N ILE A 221 3.06 -21.64 0.44
CA ILE A 221 3.76 -21.34 1.68
C ILE A 221 4.80 -20.24 1.46
N LEU A 222 5.32 -19.68 2.54
CA LEU A 222 6.52 -18.85 2.51
C LEU A 222 7.64 -19.60 3.21
N ASN A 223 8.58 -20.11 2.44
CA ASN A 223 9.76 -20.79 2.96
C ASN A 223 10.77 -19.79 3.56
N ASP A 224 11.86 -20.28 4.14
CA ASP A 224 12.87 -19.43 4.80
C ASP A 224 13.52 -18.42 3.86
N TYR A 225 13.70 -18.80 2.59
CA TYR A 225 14.27 -17.90 1.59
C TYR A 225 13.30 -16.75 1.32
N GLU A 226 12.04 -17.05 1.04
CA GLU A 226 11.00 -16.06 0.75
C GLU A 226 10.70 -15.15 1.94
N LEU A 227 10.64 -15.70 3.16
CA LEU A 227 10.48 -14.91 4.38
C LEU A 227 11.65 -13.95 4.60
N ASN A 228 12.88 -14.38 4.29
CA ASN A 228 14.05 -13.50 4.34
C ASN A 228 14.00 -12.40 3.26
N GLN A 229 13.54 -12.71 2.04
CA GLN A 229 13.36 -11.70 0.99
C GLN A 229 12.27 -10.70 1.34
N PHE A 230 11.14 -11.18 1.86
CA PHE A 230 10.05 -10.35 2.40
C PHE A 230 10.58 -9.40 3.48
N GLN A 231 11.35 -9.91 4.43
CA GLN A 231 11.92 -9.10 5.48
C GLN A 231 12.92 -8.06 5.00
N ARG A 232 13.85 -8.46 4.12
CA ARG A 232 14.80 -7.50 3.52
C ARG A 232 14.06 -6.39 2.80
N ARG A 233 12.97 -6.71 2.10
CA ARG A 233 12.15 -5.72 1.41
C ARG A 233 11.44 -4.76 2.36
N CYS A 234 10.83 -5.27 3.43
CA CYS A 234 10.01 -4.45 4.32
C CYS A 234 10.83 -3.71 5.39
N PHE A 235 11.92 -4.31 5.86
CA PHE A 235 12.64 -3.86 7.06
C PHE A 235 14.15 -3.72 6.86
N ASN A 236 14.66 -3.91 5.63
CA ASN A 236 16.09 -3.80 5.27
C ASN A 236 17.04 -4.67 6.13
N THR A 237 16.52 -5.70 6.79
CA THR A 237 17.26 -6.57 7.70
C THR A 237 16.75 -8.00 7.53
N PRO A 238 17.63 -9.01 7.36
CA PRO A 238 17.21 -10.42 7.35
C PRO A 238 16.87 -10.92 8.76
N LEU A 239 16.03 -11.96 8.84
CA LEU A 239 15.77 -12.66 10.10
C LEU A 239 17.00 -13.47 10.47
N GLN A 240 17.33 -13.46 11.75
CA GLN A 240 18.23 -14.47 12.29
C GLN A 240 17.51 -15.84 12.28
N PRO A 241 18.17 -16.95 11.89
CA PRO A 241 17.51 -18.25 11.76
C PRO A 241 16.76 -18.70 13.04
N HIS A 242 17.37 -18.48 14.21
CA HIS A 242 16.73 -18.80 15.49
C HIS A 242 15.45 -17.99 15.73
N ALA A 243 15.44 -16.72 15.33
CA ALA A 243 14.30 -15.84 15.49
C ALA A 243 13.15 -16.25 14.55
N LEU A 244 13.47 -16.78 13.37
CA LEU A 244 12.48 -17.32 12.45
C LEU A 244 11.83 -18.59 12.99
N GLU A 245 12.62 -19.49 13.58
CA GLU A 245 12.10 -20.71 14.18
C GLU A 245 11.18 -20.40 15.38
N ASP A 246 11.51 -19.40 16.19
CA ASP A 246 10.63 -18.91 17.26
C ASP A 246 9.27 -18.44 16.73
N VAL A 247 9.24 -17.78 15.56
CA VAL A 247 7.99 -17.34 14.90
C VAL A 247 7.19 -18.55 14.44
N LYS A 248 7.83 -19.51 13.76
CA LYS A 248 7.15 -20.73 13.30
C LYS A 248 6.56 -21.48 14.48
N ASN A 249 7.31 -21.65 15.57
CA ASN A 249 6.83 -22.30 16.79
C ASN A 249 5.64 -21.56 17.43
N LEU A 250 5.66 -20.22 17.42
CA LEU A 250 4.53 -19.43 17.87
C LEU A 250 3.29 -19.69 17.02
N VAL A 251 3.43 -19.74 15.70
CA VAL A 251 2.31 -20.02 14.78
C VAL A 251 1.79 -21.44 14.97
N ARG A 252 2.67 -22.46 15.01
CA ARG A 252 2.29 -23.88 15.25
C ARG A 252 1.46 -24.05 16.53
N LYS A 253 1.75 -23.28 17.57
CA LYS A 253 1.03 -23.35 18.85
C LYS A 253 -0.37 -22.74 18.82
N ASN A 254 -0.61 -21.74 17.97
CA ASN A 254 -1.83 -20.93 18.01
C ASN A 254 -2.75 -21.12 16.80
N VAL A 255 -2.24 -21.62 15.68
CA VAL A 255 -2.99 -21.73 14.41
C VAL A 255 -2.78 -23.11 13.82
N GLU A 256 -3.88 -23.86 13.74
CA GLU A 256 -3.93 -25.10 12.97
C GLU A 256 -3.72 -24.81 11.48
N ASP A 257 -2.88 -25.61 10.82
CA ASP A 257 -2.38 -25.37 9.46
C ASP A 257 -1.69 -24.00 9.27
N GLY A 258 -1.19 -23.37 10.33
CA GLY A 258 -0.45 -22.11 10.23
C GLY A 258 0.96 -22.27 9.62
N ILE A 259 1.54 -23.46 9.74
CA ILE A 259 2.82 -23.87 9.15
C ILE A 259 2.61 -25.19 8.40
N ARG A 260 3.11 -25.29 7.16
CA ARG A 260 3.08 -26.51 6.33
C ARG A 260 4.43 -26.67 5.65
N ASP A 261 4.99 -27.88 5.65
CA ASP A 261 6.31 -28.20 5.05
C ASP A 261 7.42 -27.25 5.49
N ASP A 262 7.39 -26.87 6.77
CA ASP A 262 8.26 -25.87 7.39
C ASP A 262 8.17 -24.44 6.82
N GLY A 263 7.22 -24.16 5.93
CA GLY A 263 6.88 -22.82 5.47
C GLY A 263 5.65 -22.21 6.14
N LEU A 264 5.57 -20.89 6.13
CA LEU A 264 4.44 -20.14 6.68
C LEU A 264 3.27 -20.14 5.71
N THR A 265 2.09 -20.61 6.13
CA THR A 265 0.89 -20.55 5.28
C THR A 265 0.25 -19.16 5.34
N VAL A 266 -0.68 -18.87 4.43
CA VAL A 266 -1.45 -17.61 4.46
C VAL A 266 -2.18 -17.41 5.80
N LYS A 267 -2.70 -18.49 6.41
CA LYS A 267 -3.37 -18.43 7.72
C LYS A 267 -2.38 -18.01 8.81
N GLY A 268 -1.19 -18.62 8.82
CA GLY A 268 -0.11 -18.26 9.73
C GLY A 268 0.36 -16.82 9.53
N PHE A 269 0.49 -16.37 8.28
CA PHE A 269 0.87 -15.01 7.94
C PHE A 269 -0.12 -13.96 8.45
N LEU A 270 -1.42 -14.17 8.22
CA LEU A 270 -2.47 -13.29 8.74
C LEU A 270 -2.48 -13.26 10.27
N PHE A 271 -2.31 -14.42 10.92
CA PHE A 271 -2.22 -14.51 12.37
C PHE A 271 -1.05 -13.72 12.97
N LEU A 272 0.13 -13.72 12.31
CA LEU A 272 1.25 -12.90 12.77
C LEU A 272 0.90 -11.40 12.77
N HIS A 273 0.19 -10.93 11.74
CA HIS A 273 -0.27 -9.55 11.67
C HIS A 273 -1.33 -9.22 12.75
N ILE A 274 -2.25 -10.14 13.05
CA ILE A 274 -3.16 -10.02 14.19
C ILE A 274 -2.36 -9.86 15.49
N LEU A 275 -1.36 -10.73 15.71
CA LEU A 275 -0.54 -10.72 16.92
C LEU A 275 0.32 -9.45 17.05
N PHE A 276 0.80 -8.87 15.96
CA PHE A 276 1.49 -7.58 16.01
C PHE A 276 0.56 -6.46 16.46
N ILE A 277 -0.65 -6.40 15.91
CA ILE A 277 -1.62 -5.35 16.25
C ILE A 277 -2.06 -5.48 17.72
N GLN A 278 -2.39 -6.69 18.17
CA GLN A 278 -2.76 -6.98 19.57
C GLN A 278 -1.64 -6.62 20.57
N ARG A 279 -0.38 -6.61 20.13
CA ARG A 279 0.78 -6.19 20.95
C ARG A 279 1.12 -4.70 20.80
N GLY A 280 0.26 -3.90 20.19
CA GLY A 280 0.48 -2.46 19.97
C GLY A 280 1.52 -2.13 18.89
N ARG A 281 1.87 -3.11 18.04
CA ARG A 281 2.87 -2.99 16.96
C ARG A 281 2.23 -2.96 15.58
N HIS A 282 1.07 -2.30 15.45
CA HIS A 282 0.38 -2.14 14.16
C HIS A 282 1.23 -1.40 13.10
N GLU A 283 2.22 -0.60 13.53
CA GLU A 283 3.20 0.04 12.65
C GLU A 283 3.91 -0.97 11.74
N THR A 284 4.23 -2.16 12.24
CA THR A 284 4.89 -3.23 11.49
C THR A 284 4.01 -3.68 10.31
N THR A 285 2.70 -3.80 10.54
CA THR A 285 1.73 -4.13 9.49
C THR A 285 1.62 -3.00 8.48
N TRP A 286 1.58 -1.74 8.93
CA TRP A 286 1.57 -0.58 8.04
C TRP A 286 2.83 -0.46 7.18
N THR A 287 4.02 -0.73 7.73
CA THR A 287 5.27 -0.74 6.99
C THR A 287 5.20 -1.75 5.83
N VAL A 288 4.68 -2.95 6.10
CA VAL A 288 4.46 -3.96 5.07
C VAL A 288 3.48 -3.43 4.01
N LEU A 289 2.28 -3.03 4.40
CA LEU A 289 1.26 -2.53 3.47
C LEU A 289 1.77 -1.40 2.57
N ARG A 290 2.45 -0.40 3.15
CA ARG A 290 3.01 0.73 2.40
C ARG A 290 4.13 0.34 1.44
N LYS A 291 4.99 -0.62 1.80
CA LYS A 291 6.03 -1.15 0.90
C LYS A 291 5.45 -1.88 -0.32
N PHE A 292 4.18 -2.27 -0.24
CA PHE A 292 3.41 -2.86 -1.34
C PHE A 292 2.36 -1.90 -1.94
N GLY A 293 2.47 -0.61 -1.63
CA GLY A 293 1.73 0.47 -2.31
C GLY A 293 0.38 0.85 -1.70
N TYR A 294 -0.01 0.23 -0.58
CA TYR A 294 -1.28 0.51 0.09
C TYR A 294 -1.26 1.84 0.86
N ASP A 295 -2.35 2.58 0.74
CA ASP A 295 -2.63 3.78 1.53
C ASP A 295 -3.51 3.48 2.76
N ASP A 296 -3.84 4.52 3.53
CA ASP A 296 -4.61 4.37 4.78
C ASP A 296 -6.05 3.91 4.55
N SER A 297 -6.56 3.98 3.31
CA SER A 297 -7.87 3.49 2.92
C SER A 297 -7.88 2.00 2.51
N MET A 298 -6.73 1.32 2.65
CA MET A 298 -6.48 -0.05 2.16
C MET A 298 -6.62 -0.18 0.65
N GLN A 299 -6.27 0.88 -0.09
CA GLN A 299 -6.27 0.88 -1.55
C GLN A 299 -4.84 1.07 -2.07
N LEU A 300 -4.57 0.55 -3.26
CA LEU A 300 -3.29 0.81 -3.91
C LEU A 300 -3.29 2.25 -4.40
N SER A 301 -2.30 3.02 -3.95
CA SER A 301 -2.18 4.43 -4.31
C SER A 301 -1.98 4.59 -5.82
N LYS A 302 -2.59 5.64 -6.39
CA LYS A 302 -2.47 5.94 -7.83
C LYS A 302 -1.03 6.13 -8.27
N GLU A 303 -0.20 6.73 -7.40
CA GLU A 303 1.22 6.96 -7.66
C GLU A 303 2.02 5.65 -7.70
N TYR A 304 1.64 4.66 -6.89
CA TYR A 304 2.23 3.32 -6.93
C TYR A 304 1.82 2.55 -8.18
N CYS A 305 0.55 2.66 -8.60
CA CYS A 305 0.04 1.95 -9.78
C CYS A 305 0.49 2.58 -11.10
N CYS A 306 0.51 3.91 -11.17
CA CYS A 306 0.82 4.64 -12.39
C CYS A 306 1.76 5.81 -12.08
N PRO A 307 3.07 5.52 -11.87
CA PRO A 307 4.05 6.58 -11.69
C PRO A 307 4.08 7.48 -12.93
N ARG A 308 4.37 8.77 -12.72
CA ARG A 308 4.34 9.75 -13.81
C ARG A 308 5.40 9.44 -14.86
N LEU A 309 4.95 9.10 -16.07
CA LEU A 309 5.79 8.92 -17.25
C LEU A 309 5.41 9.92 -18.33
N VAL A 310 6.40 10.68 -18.83
CA VAL A 310 6.19 11.61 -19.96
C VAL A 310 6.70 10.95 -21.22
N VAL A 311 5.82 10.77 -22.20
CA VAL A 311 6.16 10.21 -23.53
C VAL A 311 6.11 11.34 -24.56
N PRO A 312 7.27 11.80 -25.09
CA PRO A 312 7.29 12.88 -26.08
C PRO A 312 6.61 12.48 -27.41
N PRO A 313 6.07 13.45 -28.16
CA PRO A 313 5.49 13.19 -29.48
C PRO A 313 6.48 12.51 -30.44
N GLY A 314 6.05 11.43 -31.09
CA GLY A 314 6.89 10.66 -32.01
C GLY A 314 7.77 9.60 -31.35
N CYS A 315 7.78 9.52 -30.02
CA CYS A 315 8.32 8.39 -29.25
C CYS A 315 7.25 7.29 -29.10
N THR A 316 7.69 6.09 -28.73
CA THR A 316 6.84 4.94 -28.38
C THR A 316 7.36 4.32 -27.09
N THR A 317 6.51 3.53 -26.43
CA THR A 317 6.83 2.79 -25.20
C THR A 317 7.00 1.31 -25.50
N GLU A 318 8.03 0.71 -24.92
CA GLU A 318 8.34 -0.71 -25.03
C GLU A 318 8.64 -1.28 -23.64
N LEU A 319 8.53 -2.61 -23.47
CA LEU A 319 9.01 -3.28 -22.27
C LEU A 319 10.55 -3.32 -22.25
N SER A 320 11.13 -3.04 -21.08
CA SER A 320 12.56 -3.21 -20.82
C SER A 320 12.92 -4.68 -20.65
N HIS A 321 14.22 -4.97 -20.62
CA HIS A 321 14.70 -6.32 -20.32
C HIS A 321 14.23 -6.82 -18.95
N GLN A 322 14.19 -5.95 -17.94
CA GLN A 322 13.68 -6.25 -16.60
C GLN A 322 12.17 -6.54 -16.63
N GLY A 323 11.41 -5.76 -17.41
CA GLY A 323 9.99 -6.01 -17.65
C GLY A 323 9.72 -7.39 -18.26
N TYR A 324 10.45 -7.75 -19.33
CA TYR A 324 10.33 -9.08 -19.93
C TYR A 324 10.76 -10.21 -18.98
N HIS A 325 11.84 -10.03 -18.22
CA HIS A 325 12.30 -11.02 -17.25
C HIS A 325 11.22 -11.29 -16.20
N PHE A 326 10.70 -10.24 -15.56
CA PHE A 326 9.62 -10.36 -14.56
C PHE A 326 8.40 -11.10 -15.12
N LEU A 327 7.93 -10.70 -16.31
CA LEU A 327 6.77 -11.31 -16.95
C LEU A 327 7.01 -12.77 -17.31
N THR A 328 8.24 -13.13 -17.71
CA THR A 328 8.61 -14.53 -17.98
C THR A 328 8.60 -15.37 -16.71
N THR A 329 9.23 -14.89 -15.63
CA THR A 329 9.21 -15.57 -14.32
C THR A 329 7.78 -15.72 -13.80
N LEU A 330 6.93 -14.69 -14.00
CA LEU A 330 5.53 -14.75 -13.62
C LEU A 330 4.75 -15.77 -14.43
N PHE A 331 5.01 -15.90 -15.74
CA PHE A 331 4.42 -16.95 -16.56
C PHE A 331 4.78 -18.34 -16.00
N GLU A 332 6.07 -18.60 -15.82
CA GLU A 332 6.59 -19.90 -15.32
C GLU A 332 6.04 -20.25 -13.93
N LYS A 333 5.82 -19.25 -13.08
CA LYS A 333 5.20 -19.41 -11.75
C LYS A 333 3.76 -19.94 -11.81
N TYR A 334 3.01 -19.57 -12.83
CA TYR A 334 1.59 -19.92 -12.96
C TYR A 334 1.31 -21.01 -13.99
N ASP A 335 2.29 -21.39 -14.81
CA ASP A 335 2.30 -22.59 -15.66
C ASP A 335 2.58 -23.84 -14.78
N LYS A 336 1.51 -24.36 -14.16
CA LYS A 336 1.61 -25.41 -13.12
C LYS A 336 1.91 -26.77 -13.72
N ASP A 337 1.36 -27.04 -14.90
CA ASP A 337 1.58 -28.31 -15.61
C ASP A 337 2.83 -28.29 -16.50
N LYS A 338 3.49 -27.13 -16.63
CA LYS A 338 4.75 -26.92 -17.37
C LYS A 338 4.61 -27.25 -18.84
N ASP A 339 3.44 -26.99 -19.41
CA ASP A 339 3.14 -27.22 -20.82
C ASP A 339 3.56 -26.04 -21.73
N GLY A 340 4.07 -24.95 -21.13
CA GLY A 340 4.49 -23.74 -21.84
C GLY A 340 3.32 -22.86 -22.29
N CYS A 341 2.12 -23.11 -21.76
CA CYS A 341 0.87 -22.39 -22.01
C CYS A 341 0.20 -22.01 -20.68
N LEU A 342 -0.78 -21.10 -20.76
CA LEU A 342 -1.67 -20.80 -19.64
C LEU A 342 -3.09 -21.20 -20.02
N SER A 343 -3.59 -22.20 -19.31
CA SER A 343 -5.00 -22.59 -19.34
C SER A 343 -5.90 -21.49 -18.74
N PRO A 344 -7.21 -21.51 -18.97
CA PRO A 344 -8.14 -20.54 -18.39
C PRO A 344 -8.09 -20.48 -16.85
N ALA A 345 -7.83 -21.62 -16.20
CA ALA A 345 -7.70 -21.70 -14.74
C ALA A 345 -6.41 -21.01 -14.26
N GLU A 346 -5.30 -21.19 -14.95
CA GLU A 346 -4.02 -20.56 -14.62
C GLU A 346 -4.03 -19.05 -14.89
N VAL A 347 -4.70 -18.61 -15.97
CA VAL A 347 -4.94 -17.17 -16.21
C VAL A 347 -5.77 -16.57 -15.07
N ALA A 348 -6.80 -17.28 -14.59
CA ALA A 348 -7.61 -16.81 -13.46
C ALA A 348 -6.78 -16.73 -12.16
N ASP A 349 -5.89 -17.69 -11.92
CA ASP A 349 -5.01 -17.67 -10.75
C ASP A 349 -3.96 -16.55 -10.83
N LEU A 350 -3.34 -16.35 -12.01
CA LEU A 350 -2.37 -15.28 -12.27
C LEU A 350 -2.96 -13.89 -11.98
N PHE A 351 -4.21 -13.67 -12.38
CA PHE A 351 -4.92 -12.40 -12.13
C PHE A 351 -5.69 -12.36 -10.80
N SER A 352 -5.56 -13.37 -9.94
CA SER A 352 -6.27 -13.40 -8.64
C SER A 352 -5.86 -12.28 -7.68
N THR A 353 -4.68 -11.69 -7.88
CA THR A 353 -4.18 -10.52 -7.14
C THR A 353 -4.62 -9.19 -7.75
N CYS A 354 -5.19 -9.20 -8.95
CA CYS A 354 -5.65 -8.01 -9.65
C CYS A 354 -7.11 -7.67 -9.27
N PRO A 355 -7.48 -6.38 -9.23
CA PRO A 355 -8.88 -5.99 -9.03
C PRO A 355 -9.80 -6.45 -10.17
N VAL A 356 -9.26 -6.56 -11.39
CA VAL A 356 -9.95 -6.97 -12.60
C VAL A 356 -9.02 -7.84 -13.44
N ILE A 357 -9.58 -8.83 -14.14
CA ILE A 357 -8.82 -9.65 -15.10
C ILE A 357 -8.38 -8.75 -16.26
N ALA A 358 -7.07 -8.78 -16.58
CA ALA A 358 -6.50 -7.85 -17.57
C ALA A 358 -7.04 -8.06 -18.99
N TRP A 359 -7.41 -9.30 -19.30
CA TRP A 359 -7.76 -9.78 -20.64
C TRP A 359 -9.17 -10.34 -20.67
N GLY A 360 -9.95 -9.93 -21.66
CA GLY A 360 -11.21 -10.59 -21.97
C GLY A 360 -11.00 -11.85 -22.82
N PRO A 361 -12.09 -12.59 -23.12
CA PRO A 361 -12.05 -13.81 -23.92
C PRO A 361 -11.49 -13.59 -25.34
N GLU A 362 -11.49 -12.35 -25.83
CA GLU A 362 -10.97 -11.97 -27.14
C GLU A 362 -9.45 -12.12 -27.27
N VAL A 363 -8.70 -12.20 -26.18
CA VAL A 363 -7.22 -12.26 -26.20
C VAL A 363 -6.70 -13.45 -27.00
N VAL A 364 -7.42 -14.58 -27.01
CA VAL A 364 -7.06 -15.77 -27.79
C VAL A 364 -7.09 -15.53 -29.30
N ASN A 365 -7.74 -14.46 -29.76
CA ASN A 365 -7.76 -14.02 -31.16
C ASN A 365 -6.77 -12.89 -31.44
N VAL A 366 -6.03 -12.42 -30.43
CA VAL A 366 -5.05 -11.33 -30.55
C VAL A 366 -3.62 -11.88 -30.63
N VAL A 367 -3.34 -12.98 -29.93
CA VAL A 367 -1.99 -13.52 -29.75
C VAL A 367 -1.88 -14.99 -30.15
N PRO A 368 -0.66 -15.52 -30.34
CA PRO A 368 -0.44 -16.95 -30.57
C PRO A 368 -0.95 -17.83 -29.41
N THR A 369 -1.79 -18.80 -29.76
CA THR A 369 -2.31 -19.83 -28.84
C THR A 369 -1.89 -21.23 -29.30
N ASN A 370 -1.94 -22.20 -28.40
CA ASN A 370 -1.79 -23.62 -28.76
C ASN A 370 -3.06 -24.16 -29.45
N GLU A 371 -3.07 -25.45 -29.76
CA GLU A 371 -4.20 -26.13 -30.42
C GLU A 371 -5.50 -26.11 -29.58
N ASN A 372 -5.37 -26.03 -28.25
CA ASN A 372 -6.49 -25.92 -27.31
C ASN A 372 -6.97 -24.47 -27.10
N GLY A 373 -6.34 -23.50 -27.75
CA GLY A 373 -6.64 -22.07 -27.57
C GLY A 373 -6.04 -21.45 -26.30
N TRP A 374 -5.12 -22.15 -25.63
CA TRP A 374 -4.43 -21.64 -24.44
C TRP A 374 -3.27 -20.71 -24.84
N ILE A 375 -2.98 -19.72 -24.00
CA ILE A 375 -2.04 -18.65 -24.32
C ILE A 375 -0.62 -19.18 -24.10
N THR A 376 0.17 -19.28 -25.17
CA THR A 376 1.59 -19.68 -25.09
C THR A 376 2.45 -18.61 -24.40
N LEU A 377 3.64 -18.94 -23.90
CA LEU A 377 4.59 -17.93 -23.39
C LEU A 377 4.84 -16.79 -24.40
N GLN A 378 4.98 -17.13 -25.69
CA GLN A 378 5.14 -16.13 -26.75
C GLN A 378 3.91 -15.24 -26.89
N GLY A 379 2.71 -15.82 -26.81
CA GLY A 379 1.45 -15.07 -26.84
C GLY A 379 1.26 -14.18 -25.62
N TYR A 380 1.62 -14.69 -24.45
CA TYR A 380 1.60 -13.97 -23.17
C TYR A 380 2.49 -12.72 -23.24
N LEU A 381 3.76 -12.88 -23.63
CA LEU A 381 4.69 -11.75 -23.77
C LEU A 381 4.22 -10.77 -24.85
N ALA A 382 3.71 -11.27 -25.98
CA ALA A 382 3.17 -10.44 -27.04
C ALA A 382 1.98 -9.59 -26.55
N GLN A 383 1.08 -10.15 -25.74
CA GLN A 383 -0.05 -9.39 -25.18
C GLN A 383 0.44 -8.23 -24.31
N TRP A 384 1.42 -8.46 -23.44
CA TRP A 384 1.99 -7.39 -22.63
C TRP A 384 2.73 -6.34 -23.47
N THR A 385 3.45 -6.75 -24.51
CA THR A 385 4.09 -5.83 -25.46
C THR A 385 3.06 -4.96 -26.20
N LEU A 386 1.89 -5.53 -26.54
CA LEU A 386 0.80 -4.77 -27.16
C LEU A 386 0.24 -3.71 -26.20
N ILE A 387 -0.01 -4.08 -24.93
CA ILE A 387 -0.46 -3.14 -23.91
C ILE A 387 0.61 -2.05 -23.70
N ALA A 388 1.90 -2.41 -23.63
CA ALA A 388 3.01 -1.45 -23.50
C ALA A 388 2.99 -0.38 -24.60
N ALA A 389 2.66 -0.78 -25.84
CA ALA A 389 2.68 0.11 -26.99
C ALA A 389 1.39 0.95 -27.14
N LEU A 390 0.26 0.47 -26.63
CA LEU A 390 -1.05 1.14 -26.77
C LEU A 390 -1.42 1.98 -25.54
N ASP A 391 -1.16 1.47 -24.34
CA ASP A 391 -1.56 2.06 -23.07
C ASP A 391 -0.56 1.70 -21.96
N VAL A 392 0.51 2.50 -21.88
CA VAL A 392 1.59 2.30 -20.90
C VAL A 392 1.12 2.48 -19.45
N CYS A 393 0.11 3.33 -19.22
CA CYS A 393 -0.44 3.53 -17.88
C CYS A 393 -1.11 2.25 -17.39
N ARG A 394 -1.96 1.64 -18.23
CA ARG A 394 -2.58 0.35 -17.92
C ARG A 394 -1.55 -0.76 -17.71
N LEU A 395 -0.46 -0.79 -18.49
CA LEU A 395 0.64 -1.73 -18.25
C LEU A 395 1.23 -1.54 -16.84
N MET A 396 1.57 -0.30 -16.46
CA MET A 396 2.14 -0.01 -15.14
C MET A 396 1.19 -0.40 -14.00
N GLU A 397 -0.12 -0.15 -14.16
CA GLU A 397 -1.12 -0.58 -13.17
C GLU A 397 -1.10 -2.09 -12.95
N PHE A 398 -1.09 -2.87 -14.03
CA PHE A 398 -1.03 -4.33 -13.93
C PHE A 398 0.31 -4.83 -13.40
N LEU A 399 1.43 -4.22 -13.79
CA LEU A 399 2.73 -4.53 -13.19
C LEU A 399 2.70 -4.27 -11.67
N ALA A 400 2.07 -3.18 -11.23
CA ALA A 400 1.88 -2.90 -9.82
C ALA A 400 1.01 -3.96 -9.14
N TYR A 401 -0.15 -4.33 -9.73
CA TYR A 401 -1.04 -5.36 -9.17
C TYR A 401 -0.36 -6.72 -9.03
N LEU A 402 0.37 -7.15 -10.07
CA LEU A 402 1.14 -8.38 -10.12
C LEU A 402 2.40 -8.34 -9.24
N GLY A 403 2.70 -7.17 -8.66
CA GLY A 403 3.76 -7.01 -7.69
C GLY A 403 5.15 -6.91 -8.31
N TYR A 404 5.30 -6.32 -9.50
CA TYR A 404 6.57 -6.08 -10.18
C TYR A 404 7.65 -5.58 -9.22
N ILE A 405 8.80 -6.27 -9.23
CA ILE A 405 9.96 -6.03 -8.38
C ILE A 405 11.20 -6.01 -9.28
N SER A 406 11.81 -4.84 -9.48
CA SER A 406 13.14 -4.75 -10.12
C SER A 406 14.24 -4.67 -9.07
N SER A 407 14.04 -3.86 -8.02
CA SER A 407 14.92 -3.71 -6.85
C SER A 407 14.16 -3.01 -5.71
N SER A 408 14.78 -2.84 -4.53
CA SER A 408 14.17 -2.24 -3.33
C SER A 408 13.65 -0.81 -3.50
N ASP A 409 14.19 -0.10 -4.50
CA ASP A 409 14.00 1.35 -4.72
C ASP A 409 13.49 1.69 -6.13
N GLU A 410 13.34 0.71 -7.02
CA GLU A 410 12.81 0.92 -8.37
C GLU A 410 11.29 0.68 -8.42
N ASN A 411 10.60 1.52 -9.16
CA ASN A 411 9.17 1.38 -9.45
C ASN A 411 8.96 0.79 -10.86
N GLN A 412 7.71 0.80 -11.32
CA GLN A 412 7.28 0.24 -12.60
C GLN A 412 7.93 0.93 -13.80
N LEU A 413 8.52 2.14 -13.64
CA LEU A 413 9.21 2.84 -14.72
C LEU A 413 10.44 2.06 -15.23
N SER A 414 11.12 1.30 -14.36
CA SER A 414 12.24 0.44 -14.76
C SER A 414 11.83 -0.63 -15.78
N ALA A 415 10.56 -1.03 -15.79
CA ALA A 415 10.00 -1.97 -16.75
C ALA A 415 9.78 -1.35 -18.14
N ILE A 416 9.91 -0.03 -18.30
CA ILE A 416 9.49 0.71 -19.49
C ILE A 416 10.67 1.40 -20.17
N ILE A 417 10.76 1.25 -21.48
CA ILE A 417 11.67 2.00 -22.34
C ILE A 417 10.86 2.99 -23.17
N VAL A 418 11.22 4.28 -23.08
CA VAL A 418 10.73 5.30 -24.03
C VAL A 418 11.74 5.40 -25.17
N THR A 419 11.30 5.01 -26.37
CA THR A 419 12.15 5.06 -27.56
C THR A 419 12.40 6.50 -27.99
N ARG A 420 13.49 6.77 -28.69
CA ARG A 420 13.71 8.09 -29.32
C ARG A 420 12.68 8.42 -30.41
N GLU A 421 12.62 9.70 -30.78
CA GLU A 421 11.71 10.20 -31.81
C GLU A 421 11.87 9.50 -33.16
N LYS A 422 10.73 9.20 -33.81
CA LYS A 422 10.68 8.59 -35.14
C LYS A 422 11.39 9.43 -36.22
N LYS A 423 11.37 10.76 -36.10
CA LYS A 423 12.05 11.66 -37.06
C LYS A 423 13.56 11.39 -37.11
N LEU A 424 14.18 11.15 -35.95
CA LEU A 424 15.61 10.82 -35.86
C LEU A 424 15.92 9.45 -36.46
N ASP A 425 15.04 8.47 -36.27
CA ASP A 425 15.18 7.14 -36.90
C ASP A 425 15.19 7.24 -38.42
N LEU A 426 14.29 8.06 -39.00
CA LEU A 426 14.20 8.27 -40.44
C LEU A 426 15.43 9.01 -40.99
N GLN A 427 15.88 10.06 -40.30
CA GLN A 427 17.08 10.82 -40.69
C GLN A 427 18.33 9.94 -40.69
N LYS A 428 18.49 9.10 -39.66
CA LYS A 428 19.64 8.19 -39.52
C LYS A 428 19.51 6.89 -40.31
N ARG A 429 18.33 6.60 -40.89
CA ARG A 429 18.00 5.33 -41.53
C ARG A 429 18.31 4.11 -40.66
N GLN A 430 18.14 4.25 -39.35
CA GLN A 430 18.44 3.23 -38.35
C GLN A 430 17.44 3.38 -37.20
N THR A 431 16.92 2.27 -36.68
CA THR A 431 16.05 2.29 -35.51
C THR A 431 16.50 1.24 -34.49
N SER A 432 16.37 1.59 -33.22
CA SER A 432 16.55 0.67 -32.10
C SER A 432 15.24 0.03 -31.63
N ARG A 433 14.10 0.46 -32.18
CA ARG A 433 12.77 -0.05 -31.82
C ARG A 433 12.67 -1.55 -32.07
N ASN A 434 11.93 -2.21 -31.19
CA ASN A 434 11.63 -3.62 -31.28
C ASN A 434 10.14 -3.86 -31.54
N VAL A 435 9.30 -2.82 -31.40
CA VAL A 435 7.86 -2.93 -31.62
C VAL A 435 7.44 -2.05 -32.80
N PHE A 436 6.79 -2.66 -33.79
CA PHE A 436 6.30 -1.98 -34.98
C PHE A 436 4.78 -2.12 -35.12
N HIS A 437 4.14 -1.00 -35.47
CA HIS A 437 2.71 -0.91 -35.73
C HIS A 437 2.45 -0.90 -37.23
N CYS A 438 1.62 -1.83 -37.71
CA CYS A 438 1.14 -1.91 -39.09
C CYS A 438 -0.37 -1.66 -39.13
N GLN A 439 -0.83 -0.74 -39.98
CA GLN A 439 -2.26 -0.52 -40.21
C GLN A 439 -2.73 -1.35 -41.41
N VAL A 440 -3.76 -2.16 -41.21
CA VAL A 440 -4.38 -3.00 -42.25
C VAL A 440 -5.66 -2.30 -42.72
N ILE A 441 -5.62 -1.77 -43.94
CA ILE A 441 -6.64 -0.89 -44.51
C ILE A 441 -7.18 -1.49 -45.80
N GLY A 442 -8.49 -1.39 -46.01
CA GLY A 442 -9.16 -1.86 -47.23
C GLY A 442 -10.69 -1.89 -47.08
N PRO A 443 -11.44 -2.13 -48.17
CA PRO A 443 -12.90 -2.13 -48.15
C PRO A 443 -13.48 -3.32 -47.35
N GLN A 444 -14.77 -3.25 -47.02
CA GLN A 444 -15.49 -4.37 -46.41
C GLN A 444 -15.42 -5.61 -47.32
N GLY A 445 -15.21 -6.79 -46.74
CA GLY A 445 -15.10 -8.03 -47.50
C GLY A 445 -13.70 -8.33 -48.08
N ALA A 446 -12.73 -7.41 -47.99
CA ALA A 446 -11.37 -7.61 -48.51
C ALA A 446 -10.50 -8.66 -47.77
N GLY A 447 -11.06 -9.42 -46.82
CA GLY A 447 -10.31 -10.45 -46.08
C GLY A 447 -9.34 -9.94 -45.02
N LYS A 448 -9.42 -8.67 -44.60
CA LYS A 448 -8.49 -8.06 -43.63
C LYS A 448 -8.40 -8.82 -42.30
N SER A 449 -9.54 -9.17 -41.71
CA SER A 449 -9.59 -9.93 -40.46
C SER A 449 -9.00 -11.32 -40.64
N THR A 450 -9.26 -11.97 -41.78
CA THR A 450 -8.70 -13.27 -42.14
C THR A 450 -7.17 -13.22 -42.26
N PHE A 451 -6.65 -12.16 -42.87
CA PHE A 451 -5.21 -11.90 -42.95
C PHE A 451 -4.59 -11.75 -41.57
N MET A 452 -5.20 -10.96 -40.68
CA MET A 452 -4.72 -10.78 -39.30
C MET A 452 -4.79 -12.07 -38.47
N GLN A 453 -5.83 -12.88 -38.62
CA GLN A 453 -5.90 -14.18 -37.93
C GLN A 453 -4.91 -15.20 -38.50
N GLY A 454 -4.66 -15.17 -39.81
CA GLY A 454 -3.59 -15.96 -40.43
C GLY A 454 -2.20 -15.53 -39.95
N PHE A 455 -2.02 -14.24 -39.66
CA PHE A 455 -0.77 -13.68 -39.13
C PHE A 455 -0.38 -14.25 -37.75
N ILE A 456 -1.36 -14.65 -36.94
CA ILE A 456 -1.13 -15.34 -35.65
C ILE A 456 -1.22 -16.87 -35.77
N GLY A 457 -1.23 -17.42 -36.99
CA GLY A 457 -1.16 -18.86 -37.26
C GLY A 457 -2.51 -19.58 -37.34
N LYS A 458 -3.66 -18.88 -37.32
CA LYS A 458 -4.97 -19.56 -37.39
C LYS A 458 -5.34 -19.93 -38.82
N THR A 459 -5.67 -21.20 -39.03
CA THR A 459 -6.16 -21.71 -40.33
C THR A 459 -7.55 -21.17 -40.68
N LEU A 460 -7.92 -21.20 -41.97
CA LEU A 460 -9.25 -20.76 -42.41
C LEU A 460 -10.39 -21.56 -41.74
N GLN A 461 -10.16 -22.84 -41.44
CA GLN A 461 -11.13 -23.68 -40.72
C GLN A 461 -11.31 -23.20 -39.27
N ALA A 462 -10.21 -22.95 -38.56
CA ALA A 462 -10.26 -22.42 -37.19
C ALA A 462 -10.89 -21.02 -37.14
N GLN A 463 -10.69 -20.22 -38.18
CA GLN A 463 -11.30 -18.89 -38.30
C GLN A 463 -12.82 -18.94 -38.50
N ALA A 464 -13.34 -19.98 -39.16
CA ALA A 464 -14.77 -20.13 -39.40
C ALA A 464 -15.56 -20.35 -38.09
N SER A 465 -14.94 -20.93 -37.07
CA SER A 465 -15.51 -21.12 -35.73
C SER A 465 -15.40 -19.89 -34.81
N ILE A 466 -14.70 -18.83 -35.22
CA ILE A 466 -14.53 -17.64 -34.37
C ILE A 466 -15.83 -16.84 -34.33
N ASN A 467 -16.31 -16.55 -33.13
CA ASN A 467 -17.39 -15.60 -32.95
C ASN A 467 -16.90 -14.20 -33.38
N LYS A 468 -17.53 -13.62 -34.41
CA LYS A 468 -17.16 -12.29 -34.93
C LYS A 468 -17.23 -11.17 -33.89
N ALA A 469 -18.04 -11.32 -32.84
CA ALA A 469 -18.11 -10.38 -31.72
C ALA A 469 -16.85 -10.40 -30.83
N GLN A 470 -16.04 -11.46 -30.89
CA GLN A 470 -14.79 -11.62 -30.13
C GLN A 470 -13.55 -11.26 -30.95
N LEU A 471 -13.73 -10.66 -32.14
CA LEU A 471 -12.63 -10.12 -32.93
C LEU A 471 -12.30 -8.71 -32.45
N THR A 472 -11.05 -8.52 -32.05
CA THR A 472 -10.55 -7.18 -31.74
C THR A 472 -9.95 -6.55 -33.01
N PRO A 473 -9.77 -5.22 -33.03
CA PRO A 473 -9.04 -4.58 -34.10
C PRO A 473 -7.53 -4.84 -34.05
N TYR A 474 -7.00 -5.68 -33.15
CA TYR A 474 -5.56 -5.87 -32.98
C TYR A 474 -5.15 -7.35 -33.05
N THR A 475 -4.00 -7.61 -33.67
CA THR A 475 -3.29 -8.89 -33.56
C THR A 475 -1.79 -8.62 -33.42
N ILE A 476 -1.09 -9.37 -32.58
CA ILE A 476 0.36 -9.19 -32.38
C ILE A 476 1.07 -10.54 -32.41
N ILE A 477 2.26 -10.56 -33.01
CA ILE A 477 3.15 -11.72 -32.99
C ILE A 477 4.61 -11.26 -32.88
N LEU A 478 5.41 -12.13 -32.28
CA LEU A 478 6.86 -12.02 -32.27
C LEU A 478 7.45 -12.60 -33.57
N PHE A 479 8.22 -11.78 -34.28
CA PHE A 479 9.08 -12.18 -35.39
C PHE A 479 10.52 -12.35 -34.91
N LYS A 480 11.13 -13.49 -35.26
CA LYS A 480 12.59 -13.65 -35.20
C LYS A 480 13.17 -13.20 -36.53
N PHE A 481 13.71 -11.98 -36.59
CA PHE A 481 14.39 -11.48 -37.79
C PHE A 481 15.87 -11.88 -37.75
N MET A 482 16.33 -12.62 -38.78
CA MET A 482 17.72 -13.03 -38.96
C MET A 482 18.41 -13.67 -37.73
N ALA A 483 17.66 -14.45 -36.95
CA ALA A 483 18.13 -15.24 -35.79
C ALA A 483 18.84 -14.47 -34.65
N LYS A 484 18.85 -13.12 -34.64
CA LYS A 484 19.61 -12.33 -33.63
C LYS A 484 18.80 -11.27 -32.88
N LYS A 485 17.57 -10.93 -33.31
CA LYS A 485 16.76 -9.90 -32.64
C LYS A 485 15.28 -10.26 -32.63
N ASN A 486 14.69 -10.19 -31.43
CA ASN A 486 13.24 -10.35 -31.22
C ASN A 486 12.54 -9.04 -31.60
N ILE A 487 11.65 -9.09 -32.59
CA ILE A 487 10.89 -7.94 -33.08
C ILE A 487 9.40 -8.27 -32.98
N TYR A 488 8.63 -7.48 -32.25
CA TYR A 488 7.19 -7.60 -32.21
C TYR A 488 6.56 -6.73 -33.30
N CYS A 489 5.62 -7.30 -34.03
CA CYS A 489 4.80 -6.54 -34.97
C CYS A 489 3.34 -6.73 -34.61
N PHE A 490 2.64 -5.62 -34.37
CA PHE A 490 1.21 -5.65 -34.19
C PHE A 490 0.48 -4.96 -35.33
N MET A 491 -0.59 -5.60 -35.76
CA MET A 491 -1.48 -5.12 -36.80
C MET A 491 -2.71 -4.50 -36.17
N ARG A 492 -3.15 -3.35 -36.68
CA ARG A 492 -4.44 -2.74 -36.36
C ARG A 492 -5.34 -2.74 -37.57
N LEU A 493 -6.54 -3.31 -37.42
CA LEU A 493 -7.61 -3.23 -38.39
C LEU A 493 -8.20 -1.82 -38.39
N THR A 494 -8.20 -1.18 -39.56
CA THR A 494 -8.92 0.08 -39.78
C THR A 494 -9.91 -0.14 -40.91
N CYS A 495 -11.20 -0.20 -40.58
CA CYS A 495 -12.25 -0.17 -41.59
C CYS A 495 -12.44 1.30 -42.02
N MET A 496 -12.22 1.59 -43.30
CA MET A 496 -12.78 2.82 -43.87
C MET A 496 -14.29 2.60 -44.00
N VAL A 497 -15.07 3.54 -43.46
CA VAL A 497 -16.53 3.60 -43.65
C VAL A 497 -16.83 4.04 -45.07
#